data_AF-K2CZ98-F1
#
_entry.id   AF-K2CZ98-F1
#
_cell.length_a   1.000
_cell.length_b   1.000
_cell.length_c   1.000
_cell.angle_alpha   90.00
_cell.angle_beta   90.00
_cell.angle_gamma   90.00
#
_symmetry.space_group_name_H-M   'P 1'
#
loop_
_entity.id
_entity.type
_entity.pdbx_description
1 polymer ?
#
loop_
_entity_poly.entity_id
_entity_poly.type
_entity_poly.pdbx_seq_one_letter_code
_entity_poly.pdbx_strand_id
1 'polypeptide(L)'
;MLRKIIFILFLITPLLFTKQVFAQAPSSEFVAPRQEYFKGEVVKIIKSGTRDIQNYKNFFQFVDIKITEGPEKGKTVSVENSGSIKTAEQKSLKTGDKVVILKVTNQGNIAYSIWDKYRLNYIYFVIIGFFAVILLASGLKGLGSIMGMVISFTILLGFIVPQILNGRDPLLISVIGSIIIMLTTIF
;
A
#
# COMPACT_ATOMS: atom_id res chain seq x y z
N MET A 1 -3.21 -38.07 -27.57
CA MET A 1 -3.59 -36.80 -28.25
C MET A 1 -4.50 -35.91 -27.41
N LEU A 2 -5.52 -36.46 -26.71
CA LEU A 2 -6.51 -35.69 -25.95
C LEU A 2 -5.95 -34.70 -24.90
N ARG A 3 -4.93 -35.11 -24.13
CA ARG A 3 -4.28 -34.23 -23.13
C ARG A 3 -3.62 -32.98 -23.72
N LYS A 4 -3.05 -33.08 -24.93
CA LYS A 4 -2.41 -31.94 -25.61
C LYS A 4 -3.46 -30.94 -26.11
N ILE A 5 -4.60 -31.44 -26.59
CA ILE A 5 -5.72 -30.60 -27.04
C ILE A 5 -6.35 -29.84 -25.87
N ILE A 6 -6.57 -30.50 -24.73
CA ILE A 6 -7.08 -29.86 -23.52
C ILE A 6 -6.13 -28.76 -23.03
N PHE A 7 -4.82 -29.00 -23.09
CA PHE A 7 -3.82 -28.02 -22.67
C PHE A 7 -3.77 -26.80 -23.60
N ILE A 8 -3.89 -27.00 -24.92
CA ILE A 8 -3.96 -25.92 -25.91
C ILE A 8 -5.26 -25.12 -25.74
N LEU A 9 -6.39 -25.79 -25.51
CA LEU A 9 -7.67 -25.13 -25.28
C LEU A 9 -7.61 -24.25 -24.03
N PHE A 10 -7.06 -24.78 -22.92
CA PHE A 10 -6.89 -24.05 -21.67
C PHE A 10 -5.97 -22.83 -21.82
N LEU A 11 -4.94 -22.91 -22.66
CA LEU A 11 -4.00 -21.81 -22.92
C LEU A 11 -4.62 -20.68 -23.76
N ILE A 12 -5.61 -20.98 -24.61
CA ILE A 12 -6.25 -20.01 -25.51
C ILE A 12 -7.47 -19.34 -24.86
N THR A 13 -8.15 -20.00 -23.91
CA THR A 13 -9.29 -19.45 -23.18
C THR A 13 -9.06 -18.03 -22.63
N PRO A 14 -7.93 -17.70 -21.95
CA PRO A 14 -7.73 -16.34 -21.43
C PRO A 14 -7.60 -15.26 -22.52
N LEU A 15 -7.19 -15.60 -23.74
CA LEU A 15 -7.12 -14.64 -24.85
C LEU A 15 -8.50 -14.27 -25.42
N LEU A 16 -9.50 -15.14 -25.28
CA LEU A 16 -10.85 -14.89 -25.80
C LEU A 16 -11.69 -13.99 -24.89
N PHE A 17 -11.27 -13.78 -23.63
CA PHE A 17 -11.97 -12.93 -22.66
C PHE A 17 -11.36 -11.54 -22.49
N THR A 18 -10.30 -11.19 -23.24
CA THR A 18 -9.76 -9.83 -23.22
C THR A 18 -10.67 -8.89 -24.00
N LYS A 19 -11.72 -8.37 -23.36
CA LYS A 19 -12.44 -7.22 -23.91
C LYS A 19 -11.47 -6.04 -23.96
N GLN A 20 -11.22 -5.49 -25.15
CA GLN A 20 -10.48 -4.25 -25.30
C GLN A 20 -11.30 -3.13 -24.65
N VAL A 21 -10.82 -2.62 -23.52
CA VAL A 21 -11.36 -1.40 -22.90
C VAL A 21 -10.66 -0.23 -23.57
N PHE A 22 -11.38 0.52 -24.40
CA PHE A 22 -10.87 1.78 -24.93
C PHE A 22 -10.79 2.79 -23.78
N ALA A 23 -9.61 3.35 -23.56
CA ALA A 23 -9.45 4.48 -22.66
C ALA A 23 -10.20 5.69 -23.24
N GLN A 24 -11.14 6.23 -22.49
CA GLN A 24 -11.86 7.45 -22.88
C GLN A 24 -10.89 8.63 -22.80
N ALA A 25 -10.63 9.28 -23.93
CA ALA A 25 -9.77 10.46 -23.96
C ALA A 25 -10.40 11.55 -23.08
N PRO A 26 -9.66 12.16 -22.14
CA PRO A 26 -10.17 13.25 -21.33
C PRO A 26 -10.61 14.39 -22.24
N SER A 27 -11.83 14.90 -22.06
CA SER A 27 -12.29 16.09 -22.76
C SER A 27 -11.34 17.27 -22.46
N SER A 28 -11.04 18.08 -23.46
CA SER A 28 -10.07 19.18 -23.39
C SER A 28 -10.40 20.30 -22.39
N GLU A 29 -11.59 20.26 -21.78
CA GLU A 29 -12.03 21.20 -20.73
C GLU A 29 -11.87 20.63 -19.30
N PHE A 30 -11.58 19.33 -19.14
CA PHE A 30 -11.40 18.73 -17.81
C PHE A 30 -9.96 18.89 -17.31
N VAL A 31 -9.72 19.95 -16.53
CA VAL A 31 -8.49 20.05 -15.73
C VAL A 31 -8.65 19.14 -14.52
N ALA A 32 -7.91 18.03 -14.49
CA ALA A 32 -7.93 17.11 -13.36
C ALA A 32 -7.54 17.86 -12.07
N PRO A 33 -8.31 17.69 -10.97
CA PRO A 33 -7.99 18.36 -9.73
C PRO A 33 -6.64 17.85 -9.20
N ARG A 34 -5.80 18.76 -8.74
CA ARG A 34 -4.49 18.42 -8.18
C ARG A 34 -4.70 17.83 -6.79
N GLN A 35 -4.27 16.60 -6.59
CA GLN A 35 -4.41 15.86 -5.34
C GLN A 35 -3.05 15.70 -4.66
N GLU A 36 -2.95 16.14 -3.40
CA GLU A 36 -1.74 16.00 -2.58
C GLU A 36 -2.08 15.35 -1.25
N TYR A 37 -1.23 14.41 -0.83
CA TYR A 37 -1.41 13.67 0.42
C TYR A 37 -0.44 14.17 1.48
N PHE A 38 -0.96 14.47 2.67
CA PHE A 38 -0.18 14.92 3.81
C PHE A 38 -0.43 14.04 5.01
N LYS A 39 0.58 13.93 5.87
CA LYS A 39 0.42 13.29 7.17
C LYS A 39 0.06 14.34 8.21
N GLY A 40 -0.93 14.04 9.03
CA GLY A 40 -1.39 14.90 10.10
C GLY A 40 -1.63 14.15 11.41
N GLU A 41 -1.77 14.92 12.47
CA GLU A 41 -2.12 14.44 13.80
C GLU A 41 -3.33 15.20 14.33
N VAL A 42 -4.30 14.48 14.89
CA VAL A 42 -5.51 15.06 15.46
C VAL A 42 -5.15 15.78 16.76
N VAL A 43 -5.21 17.10 16.77
CA VAL A 43 -4.90 17.92 17.95
C VAL A 43 -6.12 18.08 18.84
N LYS A 44 -7.30 18.27 18.24
CA LYS A 44 -8.53 18.52 18.98
C LYS A 44 -9.74 17.97 18.25
N ILE A 45 -10.69 17.46 19.02
CA ILE A 45 -12.01 17.09 18.54
C ILE A 45 -12.95 18.22 18.96
N ILE A 46 -13.49 18.95 17.98
CA ILE A 46 -14.36 20.09 18.23
C ILE A 46 -15.77 19.61 18.58
N LYS A 47 -16.30 18.70 17.77
CA LYS A 47 -17.67 18.19 17.91
C LYS A 47 -17.76 16.79 17.31
N SER A 48 -18.44 15.88 17.97
CA SER A 48 -18.83 14.58 17.44
C SER A 48 -20.34 14.41 17.61
N GLY A 49 -20.95 13.66 16.71
CA GLY A 49 -22.37 13.37 16.79
C GLY A 49 -22.82 12.37 15.73
N THR A 50 -24.09 12.01 15.82
CA THR A 50 -24.75 11.17 14.83
C THR A 50 -25.85 11.99 14.19
N ARG A 51 -25.82 12.12 12.86
CA ARG A 51 -26.89 12.73 12.08
C ARG A 51 -27.70 11.63 11.42
N ASP A 52 -29.01 11.67 11.62
CA ASP A 52 -29.91 10.79 10.88
C ASP A 52 -30.11 11.36 9.47
N ILE A 53 -29.71 10.61 8.45
CA ILE A 53 -29.91 10.97 7.05
C ILE A 53 -30.61 9.80 6.40
N GLN A 54 -31.87 10.00 6.00
CA GLN A 54 -32.70 9.02 5.28
C GLN A 54 -32.68 7.61 5.93
N ASN A 55 -32.96 7.52 7.23
CA ASN A 55 -33.02 6.26 7.98
C ASN A 55 -31.65 5.61 8.26
N TYR A 56 -30.54 6.34 8.06
CA TYR A 56 -29.19 5.92 8.40
C TYR A 56 -28.53 6.89 9.38
N LYS A 57 -28.11 6.35 10.53
CA LYS A 57 -27.28 7.04 11.53
C LYS A 57 -25.86 7.23 11.00
N ASN A 58 -25.56 8.43 10.50
CA ASN A 58 -24.23 8.80 10.02
C ASN A 58 -23.45 9.51 11.14
N PHE A 59 -22.30 8.95 11.52
CA PHE A 59 -21.39 9.60 12.45
C PHE A 59 -20.62 10.72 11.74
N PHE A 60 -20.62 11.90 12.34
CA PHE A 60 -19.83 13.05 11.90
C PHE A 60 -18.95 13.52 13.05
N GLN A 61 -17.74 13.97 12.74
CA GLN A 61 -16.81 14.50 13.72
C GLN A 61 -15.98 15.63 13.12
N PHE A 62 -16.06 16.82 13.72
CA PHE A 62 -15.20 17.95 13.38
C PHE A 62 -13.90 17.87 14.17
N VAL A 63 -12.77 17.79 13.47
CA VAL A 63 -11.44 17.64 14.06
C VAL A 63 -10.49 18.70 13.55
N ASP A 64 -9.64 19.21 14.44
CA ASP A 64 -8.48 20.00 14.08
C ASP A 64 -7.28 19.08 13.92
N ILE A 65 -6.69 19.11 12.73
CA ILE A 65 -5.56 18.27 12.37
C ILE A 65 -4.36 19.16 12.10
N LYS A 66 -3.24 18.90 12.78
CA LYS A 66 -1.97 19.56 12.51
C LYS A 66 -1.17 18.75 11.52
N ILE A 67 -0.74 19.37 10.43
CA ILE A 67 0.12 18.73 9.42
C ILE A 67 1.51 18.51 10.01
N THR A 68 1.98 17.27 9.98
CA THR A 68 3.25 16.84 10.58
C THR A 68 4.38 16.68 9.57
N GLU A 69 4.05 16.42 8.29
CA GLU A 69 5.00 16.18 7.22
C GLU A 69 4.56 16.88 5.91
N GLY A 70 5.54 17.22 5.07
CA GLY A 70 5.33 17.87 3.77
C GLY A 70 5.49 19.40 3.80
N PRO A 71 5.24 20.08 2.66
CA PRO A 71 5.42 21.52 2.48
C PRO A 71 4.56 22.38 3.42
N GLU A 72 3.41 21.88 3.90
CA GLU A 72 2.52 22.62 4.80
C GLU A 72 2.68 22.23 6.29
N LYS A 73 3.85 21.67 6.66
CA LYS A 73 4.15 21.25 8.02
C LYS A 73 3.93 22.38 9.04
N GLY A 74 3.20 22.07 10.12
CA GLY A 74 2.91 23.00 11.21
C GLY A 74 1.56 23.72 11.10
N LYS A 75 0.92 23.70 9.92
CA LYS A 75 -0.41 24.26 9.73
C LYS A 75 -1.49 23.37 10.35
N THR A 76 -2.47 23.99 11.01
CA THR A 76 -3.66 23.31 11.54
C THR A 76 -4.83 23.54 10.58
N VAL A 77 -5.52 22.47 10.22
CA VAL A 77 -6.70 22.51 9.36
C VAL A 77 -7.88 21.85 10.06
N SER A 78 -9.03 22.51 10.05
CA SER A 78 -10.28 21.96 10.57
C SER A 78 -10.97 21.17 9.45
N VAL A 79 -11.25 19.90 9.70
CA VAL A 79 -11.83 18.99 8.71
C VAL A 79 -12.99 18.22 9.33
N GLU A 80 -14.05 18.02 8.54
CA GLU A 80 -15.15 17.14 8.91
C GLU A 80 -14.82 15.69 8.52
N ASN A 81 -14.72 14.83 9.52
CA ASN A 81 -14.69 13.39 9.35
C ASN A 81 -16.14 12.88 9.25
N SER A 82 -16.63 12.77 8.03
CA SER A 82 -17.91 12.12 7.74
C SER A 82 -17.65 10.66 7.41
N GLY A 83 -18.07 9.74 8.29
CA GLY A 83 -17.93 8.32 8.04
C GLY A 83 -18.71 7.91 6.80
N SER A 84 -18.04 7.43 5.75
CA SER A 84 -18.72 6.78 4.63
C SER A 84 -19.59 5.64 5.18
N ILE A 85 -20.81 5.52 4.67
CA ILE A 85 -22.01 4.79 5.14
C ILE A 85 -21.80 3.37 5.72
N LYS A 86 -20.63 2.75 5.58
CA LYS A 86 -20.42 1.34 5.92
C LYS A 86 -19.87 1.04 7.31
N THR A 87 -19.27 1.98 8.06
CA THR A 87 -18.94 1.72 9.48
C THR A 87 -18.64 3.01 10.27
N ALA A 88 -19.61 3.47 11.06
CA ALA A 88 -19.43 4.62 11.97
C ALA A 88 -18.38 4.36 13.07
N GLU A 89 -18.37 3.13 13.62
CA GLU A 89 -17.48 2.77 14.74
C GLU A 89 -16.00 2.67 14.35
N GLN A 90 -15.69 2.26 13.12
CA GLN A 90 -14.29 2.14 12.67
C GLN A 90 -13.63 3.48 12.34
N LYS A 91 -14.41 4.55 12.15
CA LYS A 91 -13.91 5.87 11.73
C LYS A 91 -13.84 6.92 12.83
N SER A 92 -14.29 6.65 14.06
CA SER A 92 -14.10 7.58 15.17
C SER A 92 -12.62 7.85 15.41
N LEU A 93 -12.22 9.13 15.39
CA LEU A 93 -10.85 9.57 15.62
C LEU A 93 -10.68 10.01 17.07
N LYS A 94 -9.52 9.70 17.65
CA LYS A 94 -9.12 10.16 18.97
C LYS A 94 -8.06 11.26 18.85
N THR A 95 -7.95 12.09 19.88
CA THR A 95 -6.83 13.04 19.99
C THR A 95 -5.52 12.25 20.00
N GLY A 96 -4.54 12.69 19.21
CA GLY A 96 -3.27 12.01 18.98
C GLY A 96 -3.29 10.96 17.86
N ASP A 97 -4.44 10.66 17.26
CA ASP A 97 -4.48 9.76 16.10
C ASP A 97 -3.74 10.40 14.92
N LYS A 98 -2.89 9.61 14.28
CA LYS A 98 -2.23 9.99 13.02
C LYS A 98 -3.15 9.67 11.86
N VAL A 99 -3.30 10.62 10.94
CA VAL A 99 -4.20 10.52 9.78
C VAL A 99 -3.50 10.99 8.52
N VAL A 100 -4.02 10.54 7.38
CA VAL A 100 -3.63 11.00 6.06
C VAL A 100 -4.70 11.97 5.58
N ILE A 101 -4.29 13.19 5.25
CA ILE A 101 -5.12 14.27 4.75
C ILE A 101 -4.93 14.33 3.24
N LEU A 102 -6.04 14.37 2.51
CA LEU A 102 -6.07 14.69 1.09
C LEU A 102 -6.37 16.18 0.92
N LYS A 103 -5.48 16.89 0.23
CA LYS A 103 -5.73 18.22 -0.29
C LYS A 103 -6.11 18.11 -1.76
N VAL A 104 -7.30 18.57 -2.09
CA VAL A 104 -7.78 18.66 -3.48
C VAL A 104 -7.78 20.14 -3.86
N THR A 105 -7.05 20.47 -4.92
CA THR A 105 -7.07 21.82 -5.51
C THR A 105 -7.78 21.76 -6.85
N ASN A 106 -8.93 22.43 -6.95
CA ASN A 106 -9.72 22.52 -8.17
C ASN A 106 -10.01 23.98 -8.51
N GLN A 107 -9.48 24.46 -9.64
CA GLN A 107 -9.69 25.84 -10.14
C GLN A 107 -9.49 26.93 -9.05
N GLY A 108 -8.48 26.78 -8.20
CA GLY A 108 -8.17 27.71 -7.10
C GLY A 108 -8.87 27.42 -5.77
N ASN A 109 -9.92 26.58 -5.76
CA ASN A 109 -10.56 26.11 -4.53
C ASN A 109 -9.75 24.97 -3.92
N ILE A 110 -9.38 25.13 -2.64
CA ILE A 110 -8.65 24.11 -1.88
C ILE A 110 -9.60 23.50 -0.86
N ALA A 111 -9.79 22.18 -0.93
CA ALA A 111 -10.53 21.41 0.04
C ALA A 111 -9.59 20.41 0.74
N TYR A 112 -9.71 20.31 2.06
CA TYR A 112 -9.03 19.29 2.86
C TYR A 112 -10.06 18.24 3.29
N SER A 113 -9.73 16.97 3.11
CA SER A 113 -10.52 15.86 3.59
C SER A 113 -9.63 14.81 4.23
N ILE A 114 -10.20 14.02 5.15
CA ILE A 114 -9.49 12.90 5.75
C ILE A 114 -9.59 11.71 4.80
N TRP A 115 -8.45 11.23 4.32
CA TRP A 115 -8.38 10.09 3.43
C TRP A 115 -8.47 8.77 4.21
N ASP A 116 -7.55 8.55 5.14
CA ASP A 116 -7.52 7.36 6.00
C ASP A 116 -6.72 7.60 7.28
N LYS A 117 -6.81 6.67 8.24
CA LYS A 117 -5.93 6.62 9.42
C LYS A 117 -4.54 6.13 9.04
N TYR A 118 -3.51 6.71 9.64
CA TYR A 118 -2.13 6.29 9.42
C TYR A 118 -1.80 5.05 10.27
N ARG A 119 -1.93 3.86 9.68
CA ARG A 119 -1.79 2.57 10.38
C ARG A 119 -0.36 2.01 10.42
N LEU A 120 0.60 2.70 9.81
CA LEU A 120 1.98 2.20 9.68
C LEU A 120 2.64 1.94 11.04
N ASN A 121 2.28 2.72 12.07
CA ASN A 121 2.75 2.51 13.43
C ASN A 121 2.41 1.11 13.98
N TYR A 122 1.19 0.60 13.70
CA TYR A 122 0.77 -0.73 14.13
C TYR A 122 1.46 -1.84 13.33
N ILE A 123 1.79 -1.57 12.07
CA ILE A 123 2.53 -2.52 11.23
C ILE A 123 3.89 -2.84 11.83
N TYR A 124 4.58 -1.88 12.44
CA TYR A 124 5.85 -2.16 13.13
C TYR A 124 5.70 -3.16 14.28
N PHE A 125 4.64 -3.05 15.09
CA PHE A 125 4.38 -4.01 16.17
C PHE A 125 4.12 -5.42 15.62
N VAL A 126 3.36 -5.52 14.52
CA VAL A 126 3.10 -6.81 13.86
C VAL A 126 4.39 -7.39 13.28
N ILE A 127 5.22 -6.57 12.64
CA ILE A 127 6.53 -6.99 12.12
C ILE A 127 7.42 -7.50 13.26
N ILE A 128 7.56 -6.76 14.34
CA ILE A 128 8.34 -7.16 15.51
C ILE A 128 7.79 -8.46 16.10
N GLY A 129 6.48 -8.57 16.26
CA GLY A 129 5.82 -9.78 16.75
C GLY A 129 6.06 -10.99 15.83
N PHE A 130 6.00 -10.81 14.52
CA PHE A 130 6.29 -11.85 13.53
C PHE A 130 7.72 -12.38 13.67
N PHE A 131 8.72 -11.48 13.74
CA PHE A 131 10.11 -11.89 13.95
C PHE A 131 10.32 -12.53 15.33
N ALA A 132 9.65 -12.04 16.37
CA ALA A 132 9.70 -12.66 17.70
C ALA A 132 9.16 -14.09 17.67
N VAL A 133 8.04 -14.33 16.98
CA VAL A 133 7.47 -15.68 16.82
C VAL A 133 8.41 -16.59 16.04
N ILE A 134 9.03 -16.10 14.95
CA ILE A 134 10.04 -16.86 14.21
C ILE A 134 11.19 -17.26 15.13
N LEU A 135 11.72 -16.30 15.89
CA LEU A 135 12.81 -16.51 16.83
C LEU A 135 12.45 -17.52 17.92
N LEU A 136 11.24 -17.46 18.46
CA LEU A 136 10.78 -18.41 19.48
C LEU A 136 10.56 -19.81 18.90
N ALA A 137 9.99 -19.90 17.69
CA ALA A 137 9.67 -21.18 17.05
C ALA A 137 10.90 -21.91 16.48
N SER A 138 11.91 -21.16 16.02
CA SER A 138 13.07 -21.72 15.29
C SER A 138 14.43 -21.36 15.91
N GLY A 139 14.46 -20.59 17.00
CA GLY A 139 15.68 -20.18 17.69
C GLY A 139 16.62 -19.40 16.77
N LEU A 140 17.93 -19.64 16.92
CA LEU A 140 18.97 -19.07 16.06
C LEU A 140 18.89 -19.56 14.60
N LYS A 141 18.24 -20.71 14.34
CA LYS A 141 18.07 -21.25 12.98
C LYS A 141 17.09 -20.41 12.15
N GLY A 142 16.15 -19.71 12.79
CA GLY A 142 15.26 -18.74 12.14
C GLY A 142 15.98 -17.52 11.58
N LEU A 143 17.04 -17.08 12.25
CA LEU A 143 17.89 -16.02 11.72
C LEU A 143 18.61 -16.47 10.45
N GLY A 144 19.05 -17.73 10.41
CA GLY A 144 19.65 -18.35 9.23
C GLY A 144 18.72 -18.32 8.02
N SER A 145 17.44 -18.65 8.19
CA SER A 145 16.47 -18.64 7.09
C SER A 145 16.16 -17.23 6.57
N ILE A 146 16.06 -16.23 7.46
CA ILE A 146 15.87 -14.82 7.07
C ILE A 146 17.11 -14.31 6.33
N MET A 147 18.31 -14.58 6.85
CA MET A 147 19.56 -14.21 6.20
C MET A 147 19.71 -14.87 4.84
N GLY A 148 19.39 -16.16 4.73
CA GLY A 148 19.43 -16.89 3.47
C GLY A 148 18.51 -16.26 2.42
N MET A 149 17.32 -15.80 2.83
CA MET A 149 16.40 -15.07 1.95
C MET A 149 16.98 -13.73 1.49
N VAL A 150 17.55 -12.94 2.39
CA VAL A 150 18.18 -11.64 2.06
C VAL A 150 19.37 -11.83 1.11
N ILE A 151 20.22 -12.81 1.37
CA ILE A 151 21.37 -13.16 0.53
C ILE A 151 20.90 -13.59 -0.85
N SER A 152 19.89 -14.46 -0.93
CA SER A 152 19.30 -14.91 -2.19
C SER A 152 18.78 -13.73 -3.03
N PHE A 153 18.01 -12.83 -2.43
CA PHE A 153 17.54 -11.61 -3.09
C PHE A 153 18.68 -10.70 -3.53
N THR A 154 19.73 -10.57 -2.72
CA THR A 154 20.90 -9.74 -3.04
C THR A 154 21.65 -10.29 -4.23
N ILE A 155 21.88 -11.61 -4.31
CA ILE A 155 22.51 -12.25 -5.47
C ILE A 155 21.61 -12.11 -6.69
N LEU A 156 20.29 -12.29 -6.54
CA LEU A 156 19.35 -12.15 -7.64
C LEU A 156 19.35 -10.73 -8.22
N LEU A 157 19.17 -9.71 -7.38
CA LEU A 157 19.05 -8.32 -7.82
C LEU A 157 20.40 -7.67 -8.15
N GLY A 158 21.48 -8.09 -7.47
CA GLY A 158 22.81 -7.51 -7.62
C GLY A 158 23.69 -8.22 -8.64
N PHE A 159 23.44 -9.51 -8.92
CA PHE A 159 24.24 -10.28 -9.87
C PHE A 159 23.40 -10.84 -11.02
N ILE A 160 22.36 -11.65 -10.76
CA ILE A 160 21.63 -12.34 -11.83
C ILE A 160 20.95 -11.33 -12.77
N VAL A 161 20.14 -10.42 -12.22
CA VAL A 161 19.36 -9.44 -13.00
C VAL A 161 20.27 -8.50 -13.81
N PRO A 162 21.30 -7.85 -13.23
CA PRO A 162 22.18 -6.96 -13.99
C PRO A 162 22.93 -7.68 -15.10
N GLN A 163 23.36 -8.92 -14.88
CA GLN A 163 24.10 -9.68 -15.89
C GLN A 163 23.23 -10.08 -17.08
N ILE A 164 21.97 -10.43 -16.83
CA ILE A 164 20.99 -10.69 -17.89
C ILE A 164 20.73 -9.40 -18.70
N LEU A 165 20.57 -8.27 -18.02
CA LEU A 165 20.37 -6.97 -18.67
C LEU A 165 21.57 -6.54 -19.52
N ASN A 166 22.79 -6.96 -19.16
CA ASN A 166 24.01 -6.74 -19.94
C ASN A 166 24.13 -7.66 -21.17
N GLY A 167 23.08 -8.42 -21.52
CA GLY A 167 23.04 -9.27 -22.71
C GLY A 167 23.78 -10.60 -22.58
N ARG A 168 24.13 -11.02 -21.35
CA ARG A 168 24.72 -12.36 -21.12
C ARG A 168 23.64 -13.44 -21.23
N ASP A 169 24.07 -14.66 -21.53
CA ASP A 169 23.18 -15.83 -21.59
C ASP A 169 22.41 -16.02 -20.26
N PRO A 170 21.07 -15.83 -20.27
CA PRO A 170 20.27 -15.91 -19.05
C PRO A 170 20.27 -17.31 -18.43
N LEU A 171 20.36 -18.36 -19.23
CA LEU A 171 20.36 -19.73 -18.75
C LEU A 171 21.62 -19.97 -17.91
N LEU A 172 22.78 -19.62 -18.47
CA LEU A 172 24.08 -19.84 -17.85
C LEU A 172 24.23 -19.01 -16.56
N ILE A 173 23.86 -17.72 -16.61
CA ILE A 173 23.90 -16.85 -15.43
C ILE A 173 22.94 -17.32 -14.34
N SER A 174 21.75 -17.81 -14.69
CA SER A 174 20.77 -18.31 -13.71
C SER A 174 21.26 -19.59 -13.03
N VAL A 175 21.88 -20.50 -13.78
CA VAL A 175 22.45 -21.74 -13.22
C VAL A 175 23.57 -21.40 -12.23
N ILE A 176 24.54 -20.57 -12.64
CA ILE A 176 25.62 -20.14 -11.74
C ILE A 176 25.07 -19.42 -10.51
N GLY A 177 24.13 -18.48 -10.72
CA GLY A 177 23.49 -17.74 -9.64
C GLY A 177 22.78 -18.66 -8.64
N SER A 178 22.04 -19.66 -9.13
CA SER A 178 21.35 -20.64 -8.28
C SER A 178 22.30 -21.50 -7.45
N ILE A 179 23.45 -21.90 -8.01
CA ILE A 179 24.49 -22.65 -7.29
C ILE A 179 25.09 -21.78 -6.18
N ILE A 180 25.40 -20.51 -6.47
CA ILE A 180 25.93 -19.57 -5.47
C ILE A 180 24.90 -19.36 -4.34
N ILE A 181 23.64 -19.15 -4.69
CA ILE A 181 22.55 -19.02 -3.71
C ILE A 181 22.50 -20.28 -2.83
N MET A 182 22.38 -21.46 -3.44
CA MET A 182 22.30 -22.73 -2.72
C MET A 182 23.47 -22.91 -1.76
N LEU A 183 24.72 -22.72 -2.23
CA LEU A 183 25.91 -22.87 -1.39
C LEU A 183 25.95 -21.88 -0.24
N THR A 184 25.39 -20.68 -0.40
CA THR A 184 25.41 -19.65 0.64
C THR A 184 24.28 -19.82 1.65
N THR A 185 23.14 -20.41 1.25
CA THR A 185 21.95 -20.55 2.10
C THR A 185 21.82 -21.89 2.80
N ILE A 186 22.70 -22.85 2.55
CA ILE A 186 22.58 -24.23 3.07
C ILE A 186 22.94 -24.39 4.57
N PHE A 187 23.30 -23.30 5.25
CA PHE A 187 23.77 -23.29 6.64
C PHE A 187 22.69 -22.89 7.64
#